data_AF-A0A7S0H0I6-F1
#
_entry.id   AF-A0A7S0H0I6-F1
#
_cell.length_a   1.000
_cell.length_b   1.000
_cell.length_c   1.000
_cell.angle_alpha   90.00
_cell.angle_beta   90.00
_cell.angle_gamma   90.00
#
_symmetry.space_group_name_H-M   'P 1'
#
loop_
_entity.id
_entity.type
_entity.pdbx_description
1 polymer ?
#
loop_
_entity_poly.entity_id
_entity_poly.type
_entity_poly.pdbx_seq_one_letter_code
_entity_poly.pdbx_strand_id
1 'polypeptide(L)'
;KLGRGQFSTVWLATDTSVSLQNPNKAIALKILKSSPNYQEAAQEEVDLLNEIMKKPEASIGKRNIVLPIDSFEIYGPHGTHVCIALELMGKSLLSLIRHADPGGLSLGVVKKITFQMAL
;
A
#
# COMPACT_ATOMS: atom_id res chain seq x y z
N LYS A 1 13.20 3.81 4.65
CA LYS A 1 12.21 4.56 3.84
C LYS A 1 12.02 3.87 2.49
N LEU A 2 10.79 3.61 2.07
CA LEU A 2 10.46 2.89 0.81
C LEU A 2 10.05 3.85 -0.33
N GLY A 3 9.38 4.95 0.00
CA GLY A 3 8.93 5.91 -1.01
C GLY A 3 8.42 7.22 -0.41
N ARG A 4 8.29 8.25 -1.24
CA ARG A 4 7.67 9.53 -0.87
C ARG A 4 6.82 10.02 -2.05
N GLY A 5 5.56 10.30 -1.79
CA GLY A 5 4.67 10.98 -2.72
C GLY A 5 4.39 12.42 -2.31
N GLN A 6 3.49 13.07 -3.03
CA GLN A 6 3.01 14.40 -2.67
C GLN A 6 2.28 14.41 -1.33
N PHE A 7 1.56 13.34 -0.99
CA PHE A 7 0.60 13.29 0.11
C PHE A 7 1.08 12.49 1.32
N SER A 8 2.10 11.65 1.15
CA SER A 8 2.53 10.70 2.19
C SER A 8 3.99 10.28 2.01
N THR A 9 4.54 9.66 3.05
CA THR A 9 5.81 8.94 3.00
C THR A 9 5.59 7.49 3.44
N VAL A 10 6.18 6.54 2.71
CA VAL A 10 6.08 5.12 3.02
C VAL A 10 7.40 4.62 3.59
N TRP A 11 7.34 3.91 4.71
CA TRP A 11 8.46 3.35 5.43
C TRP A 11 8.39 1.82 5.47
N LEU A 12 9.56 1.20 5.51
CA LEU A 12 9.67 -0.21 5.88
C LEU A 12 9.64 -0.24 7.40
N ALA A 13 8.77 -1.06 7.98
CA ALA A 13 8.67 -1.22 9.42
C ALA A 13 8.57 -2.71 9.78
N THR A 14 8.87 -3.03 11.03
CA THR A 14 8.72 -4.38 11.59
C THR A 14 7.52 -4.37 12.53
N ASP A 15 6.59 -5.30 12.31
CA ASP A 15 5.48 -5.52 13.24
C ASP A 15 5.99 -6.28 14.47
N THR A 16 6.13 -5.57 15.59
CA THR A 16 6.64 -6.12 16.85
C THR A 16 5.70 -7.14 17.48
N SER A 17 4.39 -7.10 17.18
CA SER A 17 3.41 -8.04 17.73
C SER A 17 3.58 -9.46 17.14
N VAL A 18 4.01 -9.54 15.88
CA VAL A 18 4.22 -10.79 15.14
C VAL A 18 5.70 -11.18 15.10
N SER A 19 6.61 -10.24 15.36
CA SER A 19 8.07 -10.44 15.31
C SER A 19 8.57 -11.62 16.17
N LEU A 20 7.88 -11.97 17.26
CA LEU A 20 8.22 -13.13 18.09
C LEU A 20 7.89 -14.48 17.43
N GLN A 21 6.92 -14.52 16.50
CA GLN A 21 6.50 -15.74 15.79
C GLN A 21 7.05 -15.81 14.37
N ASN A 22 7.28 -14.66 13.72
CA ASN A 22 7.91 -14.56 12.41
C ASN A 22 8.78 -13.30 12.34
N PRO A 23 10.08 -13.39 12.71
CA PRO A 23 10.98 -12.25 12.86
C PRO A 23 11.24 -11.49 11.54
N ASN A 24 10.86 -12.05 10.39
CA ASN A 24 11.05 -11.45 9.08
C ASN A 24 9.77 -10.82 8.48
N LYS A 25 8.69 -10.70 9.25
CA LYS A 25 7.46 -10.07 8.75
C LYS A 25 7.60 -8.54 8.74
N ALA A 26 8.11 -8.02 7.63
CA ALA A 26 8.16 -6.59 7.37
C ALA A 26 6.84 -6.09 6.78
N ILE A 27 6.48 -4.85 7.11
CA ILE A 27 5.29 -4.15 6.62
C ILE A 27 5.70 -2.85 5.91
N ALA A 28 4.80 -2.35 5.08
CA ALA A 28 4.87 -1.00 4.54
C ALA A 28 3.99 -0.07 5.38
N LEU A 29 4.61 0.89 6.08
CA LEU A 29 3.90 1.90 6.86
C LEU A 29 3.76 3.18 6.05
N LYS A 30 2.54 3.49 5.59
CA LYS A 30 2.21 4.73 4.88
C LYS A 30 1.77 5.79 5.89
N ILE A 31 2.55 6.86 6.00
CA ILE A 31 2.28 7.99 6.89
C ILE A 31 1.82 9.18 6.06
N LEU A 32 0.57 9.61 6.23
CA LEU A 32 -0.04 10.71 5.48
C LEU A 32 0.30 12.06 6.11
N LYS A 33 0.26 13.13 5.31
CA LYS A 33 0.49 14.49 5.80
C LYS A 33 -0.65 14.94 6.73
N SER A 34 -0.31 15.74 7.73
CA SER A 34 -1.22 16.22 8.77
C SER A 34 -1.96 17.52 8.45
N SER A 35 -1.69 18.17 7.31
CA SER A 35 -2.35 19.45 7.00
C SER A 35 -3.85 19.23 6.80
N PRO A 36 -4.72 20.17 7.21
CA PRO A 36 -6.18 19.99 7.17
C PRO A 36 -6.71 19.49 5.82
N ASN A 37 -6.25 20.07 4.71
CA ASN A 37 -6.68 19.68 3.36
C ASN A 37 -6.34 18.23 2.96
N TYR A 38 -5.44 17.56 3.68
CA TYR A 38 -5.06 16.17 3.42
C TYR A 38 -5.64 15.18 4.44
N GLN A 39 -6.17 15.66 5.57
CA GLN A 39 -6.74 14.77 6.59
C GLN A 39 -8.04 14.14 6.12
N GLU A 40 -8.92 14.91 5.47
CA GLU A 40 -10.16 14.38 4.89
C GLU A 40 -9.86 13.29 3.86
N ALA A 41 -8.99 13.58 2.88
CA ALA A 41 -8.56 12.60 1.88
C ALA A 41 -7.86 11.37 2.49
N ALA A 42 -7.17 11.53 3.62
CA ALA A 42 -6.56 10.42 4.33
C ALA A 42 -7.60 9.51 4.98
N GLN A 43 -8.66 10.08 5.55
CA GLN A 43 -9.77 9.32 6.13
C GLN A 43 -10.57 8.61 5.03
N GLU A 44 -10.85 9.28 3.92
CA GLU A 44 -11.49 8.65 2.76
C GLU A 44 -10.71 7.44 2.25
N GLU A 45 -9.37 7.51 2.24
CA GLU A 45 -8.54 6.37 1.85
C GLU A 45 -8.70 5.18 2.81
N VAL A 46 -8.75 5.43 4.12
CA VAL A 46 -8.99 4.39 5.13
C VAL A 46 -10.39 3.79 4.97
N ASP A 47 -11.41 4.63 4.80
CA ASP A 47 -12.80 4.21 4.68
C ASP A 47 -13.01 3.36 3.43
N LEU A 48 -12.46 3.76 2.28
CA LEU A 48 -12.52 2.98 1.04
C LEU A 48 -11.87 1.61 1.19
N LEU A 49 -10.70 1.53 1.82
CA LEU A 49 -10.02 0.26 2.06
C LEU A 49 -10.82 -0.64 3.02
N ASN A 50 -11.42 -0.07 4.07
CA ASN A 50 -12.29 -0.78 5.01
C ASN A 50 -13.54 -1.34 4.32
N GLU A 51 -14.16 -0.59 3.41
CA GLU A 51 -15.30 -1.08 2.62
C GLU A 51 -14.91 -2.25 1.71
N ILE A 52 -13.70 -2.24 1.13
CA ILE A 52 -13.20 -3.38 0.35
C ILE A 52 -12.95 -4.58 1.26
N MET A 53 -12.39 -4.38 2.46
CA MET A 53 -12.16 -5.48 3.42
C MET A 53 -13.46 -6.19 3.83
N LYS A 54 -14.58 -5.48 3.93
CA LYS A 54 -15.91 -6.06 4.26
C LYS A 54 -16.45 -6.99 3.17
N LYS A 55 -15.97 -6.89 1.93
CA LYS A 55 -16.41 -7.78 0.84
C LYS A 55 -15.97 -9.22 1.10
N PRO A 56 -16.72 -10.25 0.64
CA PRO A 56 -16.28 -11.65 0.80
C PRO A 56 -14.89 -11.91 0.21
N GLU A 57 -14.08 -12.77 0.84
CA GLU A 57 -12.78 -13.19 0.31
C GLU A 57 -12.87 -13.82 -1.09
N ALA A 58 -13.98 -14.48 -1.40
CA ALA A 58 -14.26 -15.06 -2.72
C ALA A 58 -14.59 -14.00 -3.80
N SER A 59 -14.64 -12.71 -3.44
CA SER A 59 -14.91 -11.63 -4.39
C SER A 59 -13.80 -11.57 -5.44
N ILE A 60 -14.20 -11.59 -6.71
CA ILE A 60 -13.28 -11.43 -7.84
C ILE A 60 -12.51 -10.10 -7.66
N GLY A 61 -11.20 -10.14 -7.92
CA GLY A 61 -10.33 -8.97 -7.83
C GLY A 61 -9.83 -8.62 -6.43
N LYS A 62 -10.53 -9.00 -5.34
CA LYS A 62 -10.14 -8.62 -3.97
C LYS A 62 -8.69 -9.02 -3.62
N ARG A 63 -8.28 -10.22 -4.06
CA ARG A 63 -6.91 -10.74 -3.88
C ARG A 63 -5.81 -9.96 -4.63
N ASN A 64 -6.18 -9.10 -5.58
CA ASN A 64 -5.26 -8.25 -6.34
C ASN A 64 -5.19 -6.82 -5.76
N ILE A 65 -5.91 -6.54 -4.67
CA ILE A 65 -5.92 -5.26 -3.97
C ILE A 65 -5.11 -5.41 -2.70
N VAL A 66 -4.18 -4.47 -2.47
CA VAL A 66 -3.43 -4.39 -1.21
C VAL A 66 -4.38 -3.86 -0.14
N LEU A 67 -4.61 -4.65 0.90
CA LEU A 67 -5.52 -4.30 2.00
C LEU A 67 -4.73 -3.91 3.25
N PRO A 68 -5.26 -3.00 4.08
CA PRO A 68 -4.61 -2.60 5.32
C PRO A 68 -4.58 -3.76 6.31
N ILE A 69 -3.44 -3.88 7.00
CA ILE A 69 -3.28 -4.70 8.20
C ILE A 69 -3.89 -3.95 9.39
N ASP A 70 -3.65 -2.63 9.44
CA ASP A 70 -4.12 -1.74 10.48
C ASP A 70 -4.13 -0.28 9.99
N SER A 71 -4.90 0.58 10.65
CA SER A 71 -4.91 2.03 10.44
C SER A 71 -5.08 2.77 11.76
N PHE A 72 -4.23 3.76 12.01
CA PHE A 72 -4.20 4.49 13.28
C PHE A 72 -3.70 5.92 13.10
N GLU A 73 -3.89 6.74 14.13
CA GLU A 73 -3.40 8.11 14.16
C GLU A 73 -2.18 8.25 15.06
N ILE A 74 -1.22 9.08 14.63
CA ILE A 74 -0.07 9.48 15.45
C ILE A 74 -0.02 10.99 15.57
N TYR A 75 0.23 11.49 16.78
CA TYR A 75 0.49 12.91 16.99
C TYR A 75 1.98 13.20 16.74
N GLY A 76 2.26 14.16 15.87
CA GLY A 76 3.60 14.63 15.57
C GLY A 76 3.74 16.16 15.71
N PRO A 77 4.95 16.69 15.47
CA PRO A 77 5.23 18.14 15.59
C PRO A 77 4.35 19.04 14.69
N HIS A 78 3.71 18.46 13.67
CA HIS A 78 2.87 19.18 12.70
C HIS A 78 1.39 18.79 12.81
N GLY A 79 0.97 18.20 13.92
CA GLY A 79 -0.39 17.73 14.15
C GLY A 79 -0.55 16.23 13.98
N THR A 80 -1.79 15.81 13.79
CA THR A 80 -2.15 14.39 13.70
C THR A 80 -1.95 13.85 12.29
N HIS A 81 -1.28 12.70 12.19
CA HIS A 81 -1.03 11.99 10.95
C HIS A 81 -1.79 10.66 10.94
N VAL A 82 -2.61 10.45 9.92
CA VAL A 82 -3.18 9.14 9.62
C VAL A 82 -2.07 8.22 9.11
N CYS A 83 -2.01 7.01 9.65
CA CYS A 83 -1.07 5.96 9.30
C CYS A 83 -1.81 4.72 8.84
N ILE A 84 -1.34 4.10 7.75
CA ILE A 84 -1.90 2.87 7.21
C ILE A 84 -0.77 1.84 7.16
N ALA A 85 -0.91 0.75 7.91
CA ALA A 85 -0.02 -0.40 7.86
C ALA A 85 -0.51 -1.35 6.75
N LEU A 86 0.37 -1.67 5.81
CA LEU A 86 0.08 -2.49 4.64
C LEU A 86 1.08 -3.65 4.57
N GLU A 87 0.70 -4.72 3.88
CA GLU A 87 1.67 -5.74 3.48
C GLU A 87 2.78 -5.14 2.61
N LEU A 88 4.00 -5.66 2.77
CA LEU A 88 5.14 -5.17 2.00
C LEU A 88 5.08 -5.68 0.57
N MET A 89 4.90 -4.76 -0.37
CA MET A 89 4.86 -5.06 -1.81
C MET A 89 6.21 -4.88 -2.51
N GLY A 90 6.30 -5.42 -3.71
CA GLY A 90 7.46 -5.27 -4.59
C GLY A 90 7.56 -3.91 -5.28
N LYS A 91 8.45 -3.84 -6.28
CA LYS A 91 8.64 -2.66 -7.13
C LYS A 91 7.36 -2.37 -7.95
N SER A 92 7.08 -1.09 -8.20
CA SER A 92 5.94 -0.68 -9.04
C SER A 92 6.15 -1.03 -10.52
N LEU A 93 5.04 -1.07 -11.28
CA LEU A 93 5.09 -1.30 -12.74
C LEU A 93 5.96 -0.27 -13.47
N LEU A 94 5.95 1.00 -13.04
CA LEU A 94 6.85 2.02 -13.60
C LEU A 94 8.32 1.66 -13.39
N SER A 95 8.67 1.15 -12.20
CA SER A 95 10.03 0.67 -11.95
C SER A 95 10.35 -0.52 -12.86
N LEU A 96 9.40 -1.42 -13.10
CA LEU A 96 9.61 -2.55 -14.02
C LEU A 96 9.83 -2.08 -15.45
N ILE A 97 9.01 -1.15 -15.95
CA ILE A 97 9.13 -0.56 -17.30
C ILE A 97 10.48 0.15 -17.48
N ARG A 98 10.95 0.89 -16.46
CA ARG A 98 12.25 1.58 -16.51
C ARG A 98 13.46 0.65 -16.63
N HIS A 99 13.32 -0.61 -16.24
CA HIS A 99 14.39 -1.61 -16.33
C HIS A 99 14.11 -2.67 -17.40
N ALA A 100 13.06 -2.48 -18.21
CA ALA A 100 12.76 -3.38 -19.31
C ALA A 100 13.76 -3.15 -20.45
N ASP A 101 13.96 -4.19 -21.26
CA ASP A 101 14.73 -4.08 -22.50
C ASP A 101 14.11 -3.03 -23.43
N PRO A 102 14.86 -2.51 -24.43
CA PRO A 102 14.33 -1.55 -25.40
C PRO A 102 13.04 -1.99 -26.12
N GLY A 103 12.82 -3.32 -26.24
CA GLY A 103 11.59 -3.91 -26.79
C GLY A 103 10.40 -3.97 -25.82
N GLY A 104 10.57 -3.50 -24.58
CA GLY A 104 9.55 -3.52 -23.54
C GLY A 104 9.41 -4.89 -22.84
N LEU A 105 8.30 -5.05 -22.11
CA LEU A 105 7.96 -6.31 -21.44
C LEU A 105 7.37 -7.32 -22.44
N SER A 106 7.67 -8.60 -22.25
CA SER A 106 7.09 -9.65 -23.09
C SER A 106 5.56 -9.65 -23.02
N LEU A 107 4.89 -9.93 -24.13
CA LEU A 107 3.43 -9.91 -24.22
C LEU A 107 2.77 -10.85 -23.20
N GLY A 108 3.43 -11.96 -22.85
CA GLY A 108 2.96 -12.88 -21.81
C GLY A 108 2.93 -12.24 -20.42
N VAL A 109 3.93 -11.43 -20.08
CA VAL A 109 3.96 -10.67 -18.81
C VAL A 109 2.90 -9.58 -18.83
N VAL A 110 2.79 -8.81 -19.91
CA VAL A 110 1.78 -7.76 -20.07
C VAL A 110 0.37 -8.32 -19.89
N LYS A 111 0.03 -9.42 -20.57
CA LYS A 111 -1.28 -10.08 -20.44
C LYS A 111 -1.59 -10.51 -19.00
N LYS A 112 -0.61 -11.03 -18.25
CA LYS A 112 -0.82 -11.44 -16.85
C LYS A 112 -1.10 -10.23 -15.95
N ILE A 113 -0.35 -9.15 -16.12
CA ILE A 113 -0.52 -7.91 -15.35
C ILE A 113 -1.90 -7.30 -15.65
N THR A 114 -2.24 -7.13 -16.93
CA THR A 114 -3.51 -6.53 -17.33
C THR A 114 -4.71 -7.39 -16.94
N PHE A 115 -4.58 -8.72 -17.01
CA PHE A 115 -5.61 -9.62 -16.52
C PHE A 115 -5.85 -9.46 -15.01
N GLN A 116 -4.79 -9.40 -14.19
CA GLN A 116 -4.95 -9.18 -12.75
C GLN A 116 -5.52 -7.79 -12.41
N MET A 117 -5.18 -6.75 -13.18
CA MET A 117 -5.72 -5.40 -12.99
C MET A 117 -7.19 -5.27 -13.39
N ALA A 118 -7.67 -6.11 -14.31
CA ALA A 118 -9.04 -6.06 -14.83
C ALA A 118 -10.03 -6.93 -14.04
N LEU A 119 -9.53 -7.83 -13.18
CA LEU A 119 -10.33 -8.63 -12.25
C LEU A 119 -10.67 -7.83 -11.00
#